data_AF-A0A952UZV5-F1
#
_entry.id   AF-A0A952UZV5-F1
#
_cell.length_a   1.000
_cell.length_b   1.000
_cell.length_c   1.000
_cell.angle_alpha   90.00
_cell.angle_beta   90.00
_cell.angle_gamma   90.00
#
_symmetry.space_group_name_H-M   'P 1'
#
loop_
_entity.id
_entity.type
_entity.pdbx_description
1 polymer ?
#
loop_
_entity_poly.entity_id
_entity_poly.type
_entity_poly.pdbx_seq_one_letter_code
_entity_poly.pdbx_strand_id
1 'polypeptide(L)'
;MAEQDEREGPSSDRVPMSEPRPPEPRPSESMPVSNPMPNSAGYMTAAAKLSLAEIALALRDEQLEAQVIHYRAELETNPDLDAITAQVVHELQGLQTAVKYAQSVTPNARPAPVLDRAQLEHDLIQGLADMLGRIFRPDRLATMIERKLGEVAKRFARVFFESELAEKIRGSQDELKTMRFYEQALFHALQHAEPTIFAALDGFAFDPENDVREKAATKYYELLKQLRNDFLARTTPELNTLISYLNEVLSTFFTRELPPNLFFLSLDVVKAASLADRGTTGGYKISATTFPVFRVAFERHFMRRLVPFVEEEMLSRVRLQSSQFRSETIRFIADPVIFSEVCEVVCDAVYDMLYNDGFLDLPSDWRARLSAGG
;
A
#
# COMPACT_ATOMS: atom_id res chain seq x y z
N MET A 1 16.31 -83.60 8.09
CA MET A 1 16.31 -83.21 9.52
C MET A 1 16.86 -81.80 9.54
N ALA A 2 16.03 -80.75 9.61
CA ALA A 2 15.29 -80.31 10.82
C ALA A 2 16.31 -80.04 11.94
N GLU A 3 16.41 -78.89 12.60
CA GLU A 3 15.46 -77.84 13.00
C GLU A 3 16.36 -76.67 13.51
N GLN A 4 16.00 -75.39 13.31
CA GLN A 4 15.54 -74.45 14.36
C GLN A 4 16.51 -74.28 15.55
N ASP A 5 16.79 -73.12 16.13
CA ASP A 5 16.31 -71.74 16.10
C ASP A 5 17.23 -71.02 17.12
N GLU A 6 17.40 -69.70 17.00
CA GLU A 6 17.55 -68.73 18.11
C GLU A 6 18.32 -67.46 17.73
N ARG A 7 17.52 -66.38 17.62
CA ARG A 7 17.76 -65.02 18.11
C ARG A 7 18.66 -64.08 17.28
N GLU A 8 18.08 -63.54 16.21
CA GLU A 8 18.39 -62.19 15.74
C GLU A 8 17.62 -61.14 16.57
N GLY A 9 18.37 -60.22 17.20
CA GLY A 9 17.83 -58.96 17.70
C GLY A 9 17.94 -57.87 16.62
N PRO A 10 16.92 -57.05 16.36
CA PRO A 10 16.95 -56.11 15.25
C PRO A 10 17.83 -54.89 15.57
N SER A 11 18.66 -54.58 14.58
CA SER A 11 19.48 -53.38 14.46
C SER A 11 18.61 -52.12 14.44
N SER A 12 19.12 -51.09 15.10
CA SER A 12 18.51 -49.77 15.27
C SER A 12 18.30 -49.04 13.93
N ASP A 13 17.08 -49.07 13.40
CA ASP A 13 16.62 -48.14 12.36
C ASP A 13 16.52 -46.71 12.93
N ARG A 14 17.53 -45.88 12.62
CA ARG A 14 17.42 -44.42 12.77
C ARG A 14 16.78 -43.85 11.50
N VAL A 15 15.46 -43.65 11.57
CA VAL A 15 14.72 -42.79 10.65
C VAL A 15 15.24 -41.34 10.81
N PRO A 16 15.70 -40.65 9.75
CA PRO A 16 15.98 -39.22 9.85
C PRO A 16 14.67 -38.46 10.02
N MET A 17 14.54 -37.76 11.14
CA MET A 17 13.43 -36.83 11.38
C MET A 17 13.46 -35.73 10.33
N SER A 18 12.43 -35.69 9.49
CA SER A 18 12.12 -34.57 8.61
C SER A 18 11.78 -33.34 9.46
N GLU A 19 12.51 -32.24 9.22
CA GLU A 19 12.17 -30.91 9.72
C GLU A 19 10.73 -30.54 9.35
N PRO A 20 9.94 -29.98 10.28
CA PRO A 20 8.60 -29.51 9.97
C PRO A 20 8.70 -28.30 9.04
N ARG A 21 8.14 -28.46 7.84
CA ARG A 21 7.97 -27.39 6.86
C ARG A 21 7.21 -26.21 7.49
N PRO A 22 7.60 -24.94 7.23
CA PRO A 22 6.83 -23.79 7.68
C PRO A 22 5.37 -23.90 7.19
N PRO A 23 4.37 -23.51 8.00
CA PRO A 23 2.99 -23.54 7.56
C PRO A 23 2.80 -22.61 6.36
N GLU A 24 2.27 -23.15 5.26
CA GLU A 24 1.82 -22.36 4.12
C GLU A 24 0.83 -21.29 4.60
N PRO A 25 0.93 -20.04 4.11
CA PRO A 25 -0.07 -19.02 4.40
C PRO A 25 -1.42 -19.54 3.90
N ARG A 26 -2.37 -19.66 4.84
CA ARG A 26 -3.76 -19.99 4.49
C ARG A 26 -4.24 -18.93 3.49
N PRO A 27 -4.84 -19.33 2.36
CA PRO A 27 -5.58 -18.38 1.55
C PRO A 27 -6.71 -17.84 2.42
N SER A 28 -6.65 -16.55 2.72
CA SER A 28 -7.75 -15.82 3.30
C SER A 28 -8.98 -16.06 2.42
N GLU A 29 -10.00 -16.73 2.95
CA GLU A 29 -11.34 -16.77 2.34
C GLU A 29 -11.94 -15.36 2.42
N SER A 30 -11.43 -14.45 1.60
CA SER A 30 -12.16 -13.26 1.22
C SER A 30 -13.20 -13.71 0.19
N MET A 31 -14.49 -13.60 0.53
CA MET A 31 -15.55 -13.68 -0.48
C MET A 31 -15.17 -12.78 -1.67
N PRO A 32 -15.40 -13.20 -2.93
CA PRO A 32 -15.06 -12.38 -4.07
C PRO A 32 -16.01 -11.17 -4.09
N VAL A 33 -15.58 -10.08 -3.45
CA VAL A 33 -16.17 -8.77 -3.68
C VAL A 33 -15.84 -8.45 -5.13
N SER A 34 -16.82 -8.60 -6.03
CA SER A 34 -16.64 -8.19 -7.42
C SER A 34 -16.24 -6.71 -7.42
N ASN A 35 -15.04 -6.40 -7.92
CA ASN A 35 -14.56 -5.03 -7.98
C ASN A 35 -15.60 -4.16 -8.72
N PRO A 36 -15.93 -2.97 -8.21
CA PRO A 36 -16.87 -2.09 -8.86
C PRO A 36 -16.25 -1.62 -10.19
N MET A 37 -16.90 -1.98 -11.30
CA MET A 37 -16.42 -1.66 -12.64
C MET A 37 -17.30 -0.60 -13.31
N PRO A 38 -16.70 0.33 -14.08
CA PRO A 38 -17.46 1.19 -14.96
C PRO A 38 -18.15 0.36 -16.05
N ASN A 39 -19.36 0.80 -16.44
CA ASN A 39 -20.01 0.21 -17.60
C ASN A 39 -19.22 0.50 -18.89
N SER A 40 -19.59 -0.12 -20.01
CA SER A 40 -18.93 0.11 -21.31
C SER A 40 -18.97 1.56 -21.79
N ALA A 41 -19.92 2.35 -21.27
CA ALA A 41 -20.03 3.78 -21.53
C ALA A 41 -19.20 4.65 -20.55
N GLY A 42 -18.46 4.04 -19.62
CA GLY A 42 -17.57 4.71 -18.69
C GLY A 42 -18.27 5.38 -17.52
N TYR A 43 -19.42 4.88 -17.05
CA TYR A 43 -20.14 5.42 -15.89
C TYR A 43 -20.12 4.47 -14.69
N MET A 44 -20.04 5.03 -13.49
CA MET A 44 -20.17 4.33 -12.20
C MET A 44 -21.26 4.96 -11.33
N THR A 45 -22.00 4.15 -10.58
CA THR A 45 -22.98 4.64 -9.62
C THR A 45 -22.28 5.22 -8.38
N ALA A 46 -22.95 6.10 -7.64
CA ALA A 46 -22.40 6.64 -6.39
C ALA A 46 -22.01 5.54 -5.38
N ALA A 47 -22.83 4.48 -5.28
CA ALA A 47 -22.53 3.32 -4.45
C ALA A 47 -21.26 2.57 -4.92
N ALA A 48 -21.07 2.43 -6.24
CA ALA A 48 -19.88 1.79 -6.79
C ALA A 48 -18.60 2.60 -6.50
N LYS A 49 -18.67 3.94 -6.55
CA LYS A 49 -17.53 4.82 -6.22
C LYS A 49 -17.14 4.74 -4.74
N LEU A 50 -18.12 4.66 -3.84
CA LEU A 50 -17.86 4.47 -2.42
C LEU A 50 -17.25 3.09 -2.15
N SER A 51 -17.77 2.04 -2.78
CA SER A 51 -17.19 0.70 -2.70
C SER A 51 -15.75 0.67 -3.25
N LEU A 52 -15.46 1.41 -4.33
CA LEU A 52 -14.11 1.53 -4.88
C LEU A 52 -13.16 2.17 -3.86
N ALA A 53 -13.61 3.23 -3.16
CA ALA A 53 -12.84 3.86 -2.10
C ALA A 53 -12.55 2.90 -0.93
N GLU A 54 -13.51 2.05 -0.57
CA GLU A 54 -13.36 1.06 0.50
C GLU A 54 -12.38 -0.06 0.11
N ILE A 55 -12.44 -0.57 -1.12
CA ILE A 55 -11.49 -1.58 -1.62
C ILE A 55 -10.08 -0.98 -1.71
N ALA A 56 -9.94 0.23 -2.23
CA ALA A 56 -8.63 0.89 -2.31
C ALA A 56 -8.03 1.16 -0.92
N LEU A 57 -8.86 1.49 0.07
CA LEU A 57 -8.41 1.60 1.46
C LEU A 57 -7.98 0.25 2.03
N ALA A 58 -8.71 -0.84 1.74
CA ALA A 58 -8.33 -2.18 2.18
C ALA A 58 -6.98 -2.61 1.58
N LEU A 59 -6.74 -2.33 0.29
CA LEU A 59 -5.44 -2.56 -0.34
C LEU A 59 -4.33 -1.75 0.33
N ARG A 60 -4.61 -0.50 0.72
CA ARG A 60 -3.64 0.33 1.44
C ARG A 60 -3.27 -0.28 2.80
N ASP A 61 -4.26 -0.75 3.54
CA ASP A 61 -4.03 -1.41 4.83
C ASP A 61 -3.26 -2.73 4.67
N GLU A 62 -3.55 -3.52 3.62
CA GLU A 62 -2.79 -4.73 3.28
C GLU A 62 -1.33 -4.42 2.89
N GLN A 63 -1.10 -3.39 2.08
CA GLN A 63 0.25 -2.94 1.70
C GLN A 63 1.06 -2.55 2.94
N LEU A 64 0.43 -1.88 3.90
CA LEU A 64 1.08 -1.55 5.17
C LEU A 64 1.37 -2.79 6.00
N GLU A 65 0.41 -3.70 6.17
CA GLU A 65 0.62 -4.95 6.89
C GLU A 65 1.72 -5.81 6.25
N ALA A 66 1.80 -5.87 4.93
CA ALA A 66 2.87 -6.55 4.22
C ALA A 66 4.25 -5.91 4.49
N GLN A 67 4.35 -4.59 4.48
CA GLN A 67 5.57 -3.88 4.88
C GLN A 67 5.95 -4.21 6.33
N VAL A 68 4.96 -4.33 7.22
CA VAL A 68 5.13 -4.78 8.61
C VAL A 68 5.75 -6.16 8.72
N ILE A 69 5.24 -7.12 7.96
CA ILE A 69 5.74 -8.49 7.98
C ILE A 69 7.19 -8.55 7.50
N HIS A 70 7.52 -7.85 6.40
CA HIS A 70 8.89 -7.81 5.89
C HIS A 70 9.87 -7.16 6.87
N TYR A 71 9.50 -6.02 7.46
CA TYR A 71 10.35 -5.34 8.43
C TYR A 71 10.54 -6.16 9.71
N ARG A 72 9.49 -6.83 10.22
CA ARG A 72 9.62 -7.74 11.38
C ARG A 72 10.56 -8.91 11.10
N ALA A 73 10.54 -9.47 9.89
CA ALA A 73 11.48 -10.52 9.49
C ALA A 73 12.93 -10.01 9.42
N GLU A 74 13.14 -8.73 9.05
CA GLU A 74 14.46 -8.08 9.08
C GLU A 74 14.91 -7.69 10.50
N LEU A 75 13.95 -7.54 11.43
CA LEU A 75 14.17 -7.14 12.82
C LEU A 75 14.24 -8.29 13.82
N GLU A 76 14.18 -9.55 13.38
CA GLU A 76 14.53 -10.69 14.24
C GLU A 76 16.02 -10.59 14.62
N THR A 77 16.27 -9.83 15.68
CA THR A 77 17.58 -9.70 16.30
C THR A 77 17.85 -10.87 17.23
N ASN A 78 19.13 -11.14 17.50
CA ASN A 78 19.57 -12.19 18.41
C ASN A 78 18.92 -12.01 19.80
N PRO A 79 18.25 -13.03 20.38
CA PRO A 79 17.56 -12.94 21.67
C PRO A 79 18.42 -12.43 22.83
N ASP A 80 19.74 -12.57 22.74
CA ASP A 80 20.68 -12.06 23.74
C ASP A 80 20.73 -10.51 23.77
N LEU A 81 20.56 -9.85 22.61
CA LEU A 81 20.55 -8.39 22.52
C LEU A 81 19.21 -7.81 23.03
N ASP A 82 18.12 -8.54 22.85
CA ASP A 82 16.81 -8.17 23.38
C ASP A 82 16.78 -8.26 24.92
N ALA A 83 17.43 -9.27 25.50
CA ALA A 83 17.56 -9.42 26.95
C ALA A 83 18.36 -8.25 27.57
N ILE A 84 19.45 -7.84 26.94
CA ILE A 84 20.26 -6.69 27.36
C ILE A 84 19.45 -5.39 27.22
N THR A 85 18.70 -5.24 26.12
CA THR A 85 17.85 -4.06 25.88
C THR A 85 16.71 -3.98 26.91
N ALA A 86 16.09 -5.11 27.26
CA ALA A 86 15.06 -5.19 28.30
C ALA A 86 15.61 -4.79 29.68
N GLN A 87 16.84 -5.18 30.00
CA GLN A 87 17.49 -4.81 31.26
C GLN A 87 17.76 -3.29 31.33
N VAL A 88 18.24 -2.69 30.24
CA VAL A 88 18.49 -1.23 30.17
C VAL A 88 17.19 -0.43 30.21
N VAL A 89 16.13 -0.91 29.55
CA VAL A 89 14.80 -0.27 29.61
C VAL A 89 14.22 -0.32 31.02
N HIS A 90 14.39 -1.44 31.72
CA HIS A 90 13.98 -1.58 33.12
C HIS A 90 14.73 -0.59 34.03
N GLU A 91 16.04 -0.44 33.85
CA GLU A 91 16.85 0.54 34.61
C GLU A 91 16.45 1.99 34.31
N LEU A 92 16.16 2.33 33.05
CA LEU A 92 15.68 3.65 32.66
C LEU A 92 14.28 3.97 33.20
N GLN A 93 13.38 2.98 33.24
CA GLN A 93 12.07 3.13 33.88
C GLN A 93 12.20 3.33 35.40
N GLY A 94 13.16 2.67 36.05
CA GLY A 94 13.50 2.89 37.46
C GLY A 94 13.98 4.31 37.74
N LEU A 95 14.82 4.87 36.86
CA LEU A 95 15.27 6.25 36.98
C LEU A 95 14.15 7.26 36.69
N GLN A 96 13.28 7.00 35.71
CA GLN A 96 12.13 7.86 35.42
C GLN A 96 11.08 7.85 36.53
N THR A 97 10.85 6.71 37.18
CA THR A 97 9.97 6.63 38.36
C THR A 97 10.58 7.38 39.54
N ALA A 98 11.88 7.29 39.77
CA ALA A 98 12.57 8.10 40.78
C ALA A 98 12.45 9.62 40.53
N VAL A 99 12.52 10.07 39.26
CA VAL A 99 12.31 11.47 38.88
C VAL A 99 10.85 11.90 39.06
N LYS A 100 9.87 11.06 38.71
CA LYS A 100 8.44 11.34 38.95
C LYS A 100 8.10 11.43 40.44
N TYR A 101 8.72 10.59 41.28
CA TYR A 101 8.57 10.68 42.73
C TYR A 101 9.25 11.92 43.33
N ALA A 102 10.35 12.40 42.73
CA ALA A 102 10.99 13.65 43.15
C ALA A 102 10.16 14.90 42.77
N GLN A 103 9.36 14.82 41.70
CA GLN A 103 8.47 15.92 41.25
C GLN A 103 7.11 15.96 41.97
N SER A 104 6.70 14.87 42.62
CA SER A 104 5.41 14.80 43.35
C SER A 104 5.46 15.40 44.77
N VAL A 105 6.63 15.86 45.23
CA VAL A 105 6.80 16.54 46.52
C VAL A 105 6.77 18.07 46.33
N THR A 106 5.67 18.57 45.77
CA THR A 106 5.30 19.99 45.91
C THR A 106 3.83 20.07 46.28
N PRO A 107 3.46 20.44 47.53
CA PRO A 107 2.07 20.50 47.96
C PRO A 107 1.43 21.81 47.47
N ASN A 108 1.19 21.92 46.17
CA ASN A 108 0.24 22.88 45.58
C ASN A 108 -0.01 22.58 44.09
N ALA A 109 -0.42 21.35 43.76
CA ALA A 109 -0.96 21.06 42.44
C ALA A 109 -2.42 21.57 42.39
N ARG A 110 -2.59 22.78 41.84
CA ARG A 110 -3.87 23.30 41.34
C ARG A 110 -4.50 22.20 40.45
N PRO A 111 -5.80 21.85 40.59
CA PRO A 111 -6.41 20.88 39.69
C PRO A 111 -6.25 21.40 38.26
N ALA A 112 -5.69 20.56 37.39
CA ALA A 112 -5.61 20.84 35.96
C ALA A 112 -7.01 21.24 35.47
N PRO A 113 -7.17 22.31 34.67
CA PRO A 113 -8.46 22.65 34.14
C PRO A 113 -8.93 21.45 33.32
N VAL A 114 -10.09 20.89 33.69
CA VAL A 114 -10.84 19.99 32.83
C VAL A 114 -11.16 20.81 31.59
N LEU A 115 -10.36 20.68 30.53
CA LEU A 115 -10.71 21.26 29.24
C LEU A 115 -12.06 20.67 28.88
N ASP A 116 -13.04 21.53 28.61
CA ASP A 116 -14.34 21.09 28.12
C ASP A 116 -14.10 20.26 26.86
N ARG A 117 -14.60 19.01 26.84
CA ARG A 117 -14.46 18.08 25.72
C ARG A 117 -14.84 18.75 24.41
N ALA A 118 -15.91 19.55 24.42
CA ALA A 118 -16.39 20.26 23.24
C ALA A 118 -15.39 21.31 22.76
N GLN A 119 -14.70 22.00 23.68
CA GLN A 119 -13.65 22.95 23.35
C GLN A 119 -12.42 22.25 22.76
N LEU A 120 -12.00 21.13 23.37
CA LEU A 120 -10.87 20.35 22.89
C LEU A 120 -11.12 19.77 21.49
N GLU A 121 -12.34 19.26 21.26
CA GLU A 121 -12.77 18.81 19.93
C GLU A 121 -12.73 19.96 18.91
N HIS A 122 -13.27 21.13 19.26
CA HIS A 122 -13.23 22.32 18.42
C HIS A 122 -11.79 22.74 18.08
N ASP A 123 -10.91 22.78 19.08
CA ASP A 123 -9.50 23.17 18.90
C ASP A 123 -8.75 22.17 18.00
N LEU A 124 -9.02 20.86 18.13
CA LEU A 124 -8.46 19.83 17.25
C LEU A 124 -8.96 19.97 15.82
N ILE A 125 -10.25 20.23 15.62
CA ILE A 125 -10.85 20.41 14.29
C ILE A 125 -10.24 21.63 13.61
N GLN A 126 -10.21 22.77 14.30
CA GLN A 126 -9.66 24.00 13.77
C GLN A 126 -8.16 23.86 13.51
N GLY A 127 -7.42 23.29 14.46
CA GLY A 127 -5.98 23.06 14.32
C GLY A 127 -5.65 22.16 13.13
N LEU A 128 -6.36 21.05 12.95
CA LEU A 128 -6.16 20.16 11.81
C LEU A 128 -6.52 20.86 10.49
N ALA A 129 -7.64 21.58 10.45
CA ALA A 129 -8.06 22.31 9.25
C ALA A 129 -7.04 23.39 8.85
N ASP A 130 -6.51 24.13 9.82
CA ASP A 130 -5.49 25.16 9.58
C ASP A 130 -4.17 24.55 9.08
N MET A 131 -3.73 23.43 9.66
CA MET A 131 -2.52 22.72 9.20
C MET A 131 -2.69 22.18 7.78
N LEU A 132 -3.81 21.53 7.50
CA LEU A 132 -4.12 21.05 6.14
C LEU A 132 -4.25 22.21 5.15
N GLY A 133 -4.80 23.36 5.57
CA GLY A 133 -4.92 24.57 4.75
C GLY A 133 -3.56 25.18 4.36
N ARG A 134 -2.48 24.89 5.10
CA ARG A 134 -1.12 25.27 4.70
C ARG A 134 -0.61 24.43 3.52
N ILE A 135 -1.05 23.18 3.42
CA ILE A 135 -0.68 22.21 2.38
C ILE A 135 -1.58 22.37 1.15
N PHE A 136 -2.89 22.35 1.35
CA PHE A 136 -3.90 22.37 0.30
C PHE A 136 -4.50 23.76 0.17
N ARG A 137 -3.80 24.64 -0.55
CA ARG A 137 -4.21 26.02 -0.76
C ARG A 137 -5.10 26.16 -1.99
N PRO A 138 -6.11 27.04 -1.94
CA PRO A 138 -6.86 27.41 -3.13
C PRO A 138 -5.93 27.89 -4.25
N ASP A 139 -6.19 27.41 -5.47
CA ASP A 139 -5.54 27.82 -6.72
C ASP A 139 -4.01 27.61 -6.81
N ARG A 140 -3.37 27.01 -5.80
CA ARG A 140 -1.92 26.81 -5.78
C ARG A 140 -1.54 25.50 -5.09
N LEU A 141 -0.82 24.65 -5.82
CA LEU A 141 -0.20 23.47 -5.24
C LEU A 141 0.98 23.85 -4.35
N ALA A 142 1.07 23.21 -3.18
CA ALA A 142 2.30 23.24 -2.40
C ALA A 142 3.40 22.46 -3.14
N THR A 143 4.63 22.98 -3.14
CA THR A 143 5.79 22.35 -3.81
C THR A 143 6.01 20.89 -3.40
N MET A 144 5.70 20.56 -2.14
CA MET A 144 5.72 19.18 -1.66
C MET A 144 4.72 18.29 -2.42
N ILE A 145 3.50 18.76 -2.63
CA ILE A 145 2.45 18.05 -3.37
C ILE A 145 2.82 17.94 -4.85
N GLU A 146 3.35 19.00 -5.47
CA GLU A 146 3.83 18.94 -6.85
C GLU A 146 4.88 17.84 -7.06
N ARG A 147 5.87 17.75 -6.16
CA ARG A 147 6.88 16.67 -6.20
C ARG A 147 6.24 15.29 -6.04
N LYS A 148 5.25 15.19 -5.16
CA LYS A 148 4.53 13.94 -4.86
C LYS A 148 3.63 13.51 -6.02
N LEU A 149 3.05 14.43 -6.80
CA LEU A 149 2.35 14.09 -8.04
C LEU A 149 3.29 13.46 -9.08
N GLY A 150 4.55 13.90 -9.14
CA GLY A 150 5.56 13.25 -9.97
C GLY A 150 5.89 11.82 -9.52
N GLU A 151 5.78 11.52 -8.22
CA GLU A 151 5.90 10.16 -7.69
C GLU A 151 4.66 9.33 -8.05
N VAL A 152 3.45 9.87 -7.84
CA VAL A 152 2.18 9.25 -8.23
C VAL A 152 2.18 8.88 -9.72
N ALA A 153 2.63 9.77 -10.61
CA ALA A 153 2.69 9.49 -12.04
C ALA A 153 3.58 8.28 -12.38
N LYS A 154 4.71 8.10 -11.67
CA LYS A 154 5.58 6.94 -11.83
C LYS A 154 4.92 5.66 -11.34
N ARG A 155 4.24 5.71 -10.20
CA ARG A 155 3.52 4.55 -9.65
C ARG A 155 2.34 4.17 -10.56
N PHE A 156 1.58 5.14 -11.04
CA PHE A 156 0.52 4.96 -12.03
C PHE A 156 1.02 4.29 -13.31
N ALA A 157 2.16 4.75 -13.85
CA ALA A 157 2.81 4.12 -15.02
C ALA A 157 3.17 2.65 -14.76
N ARG A 158 3.70 2.34 -13.57
CA ARG A 158 3.99 0.97 -13.16
C ARG A 158 2.72 0.12 -13.13
N VAL A 159 1.67 0.58 -12.47
CA VAL A 159 0.39 -0.15 -12.39
C VAL A 159 -0.22 -0.33 -13.78
N PHE A 160 -0.12 0.68 -14.66
CA PHE A 160 -0.56 0.56 -16.05
C PHE A 160 0.20 -0.54 -16.80
N PHE A 161 1.53 -0.56 -16.74
CA PHE A 161 2.31 -1.59 -17.43
C PHE A 161 2.10 -2.99 -16.85
N GLU A 162 2.01 -3.12 -15.53
CA GLU A 162 1.62 -4.38 -14.89
C GLU A 162 0.21 -4.82 -15.31
N SER A 163 -0.71 -3.87 -15.49
CA SER A 163 -2.01 -4.17 -16.04
C SER A 163 -1.88 -4.66 -17.48
N GLU A 164 -1.14 -3.98 -18.36
CA GLU A 164 -0.97 -4.35 -19.78
C GLU A 164 -0.40 -5.75 -19.97
N LEU A 165 0.59 -6.12 -19.15
CA LEU A 165 1.24 -7.42 -19.16
C LEU A 165 0.44 -8.54 -18.48
N ALA A 166 -0.74 -8.25 -17.93
CA ALA A 166 -1.64 -9.26 -17.40
C ALA A 166 -2.55 -9.83 -18.50
N GLU A 167 -2.78 -11.14 -18.45
CA GLU A 167 -3.64 -11.85 -19.42
C GLU A 167 -5.12 -11.58 -19.21
N LYS A 168 -5.50 -11.38 -17.95
CA LYS A 168 -6.86 -11.06 -17.54
C LYS A 168 -7.02 -9.55 -17.42
N ILE A 169 -8.22 -9.07 -17.70
CA ILE A 169 -8.57 -7.69 -17.40
C ILE A 169 -8.63 -7.54 -15.87
N ARG A 170 -7.84 -6.62 -15.32
CA ARG A 170 -7.86 -6.34 -13.88
C ARG A 170 -9.29 -5.99 -13.43
N GLY A 171 -9.71 -6.56 -12.30
CA GLY A 171 -11.06 -6.40 -11.76
C GLY A 171 -12.14 -7.28 -12.37
N SER A 172 -11.85 -8.05 -13.44
CA SER A 172 -12.75 -9.08 -13.96
C SER A 172 -12.34 -10.46 -13.43
N GLN A 173 -13.33 -11.30 -13.09
CA GLN A 173 -13.09 -12.65 -12.56
C GLN A 173 -12.41 -13.56 -13.61
N ASP A 174 -12.82 -13.50 -14.88
CA ASP A 174 -12.34 -14.40 -15.93
C ASP A 174 -12.31 -13.82 -17.36
N GLU A 175 -12.45 -12.50 -17.51
CA GLU A 175 -12.41 -11.91 -18.85
C GLU A 175 -10.97 -11.78 -19.35
N LEU A 176 -10.67 -12.56 -20.40
CA LEU A 176 -9.40 -12.50 -21.11
C LEU A 176 -9.28 -11.19 -21.89
N LYS A 177 -8.07 -10.65 -21.92
CA LYS A 177 -7.78 -9.51 -22.77
C LYS A 177 -7.81 -9.90 -24.24
N THR A 178 -8.30 -8.98 -25.05
CA THR A 178 -8.14 -9.09 -26.50
C THR A 178 -6.69 -8.75 -26.86
N MET A 179 -5.95 -9.74 -27.37
CA MET A 179 -4.58 -9.54 -27.85
C MET A 179 -4.62 -8.75 -29.17
N ARG A 180 -4.15 -7.50 -29.15
CA ARG A 180 -4.24 -6.60 -30.31
C ARG A 180 -2.93 -6.48 -31.09
N PHE A 181 -1.82 -6.83 -30.45
CA PHE A 181 -0.49 -6.76 -31.02
C PHE A 181 0.12 -8.16 -31.07
N TYR A 182 0.88 -8.45 -32.12
CA TYR A 182 1.53 -9.76 -32.23
C TYR A 182 2.60 -9.91 -31.15
N GLU A 183 3.27 -8.82 -30.75
CA GLU A 183 4.25 -8.81 -29.67
C GLU A 183 3.62 -9.26 -28.34
N GLN A 184 2.41 -8.76 -28.05
CA GLN A 184 1.62 -9.13 -26.87
C GLN A 184 1.23 -10.62 -26.91
N ALA A 185 0.69 -11.08 -28.04
CA ALA A 185 0.26 -12.47 -28.20
C ALA A 185 1.44 -13.45 -28.06
N LEU A 186 2.57 -13.14 -28.69
CA LEU A 186 3.78 -13.97 -28.61
C LEU A 186 4.40 -13.94 -27.22
N PHE A 187 4.43 -12.78 -26.56
CA PHE A 187 4.92 -12.67 -25.19
C PHE A 187 4.19 -13.64 -24.26
N HIS A 188 2.85 -13.60 -24.24
CA HIS A 188 2.05 -14.49 -23.40
C HIS A 188 2.17 -15.96 -23.81
N ALA A 189 2.13 -16.26 -25.11
CA ALA A 189 2.27 -17.63 -25.60
C ALA A 189 3.61 -18.25 -25.21
N LEU A 190 4.71 -17.49 -25.34
CA LEU A 190 6.04 -17.93 -24.92
C LEU A 190 6.10 -18.07 -23.40
N GLN A 191 5.63 -17.07 -22.63
CA GLN A 191 5.61 -17.13 -21.18
C GLN A 191 4.91 -18.39 -20.65
N HIS A 192 3.77 -18.79 -21.23
CA HIS A 192 3.10 -20.06 -20.91
C HIS A 192 3.88 -21.30 -21.33
N ALA A 193 4.54 -21.23 -22.48
CA ALA A 193 5.33 -22.34 -23.01
C ALA A 193 6.69 -22.49 -22.33
N GLU A 194 7.09 -21.56 -21.45
CA GLU A 194 8.40 -21.56 -20.79
C GLU A 194 8.74 -22.92 -20.16
N PRO A 195 7.90 -23.52 -19.28
CA PRO A 195 8.25 -24.78 -18.65
C PRO A 195 8.44 -25.92 -19.67
N THR A 196 7.61 -25.93 -20.71
CA THR A 196 7.65 -26.94 -21.79
C THR A 196 8.90 -26.79 -22.64
N ILE A 197 9.28 -25.55 -22.98
CA ILE A 197 10.48 -25.26 -23.76
C ILE A 197 11.73 -25.64 -22.98
N PHE A 198 11.80 -25.27 -21.70
CA PHE A 198 12.94 -25.62 -20.85
C PHE A 198 13.04 -27.11 -20.56
N ALA A 199 11.92 -27.80 -20.35
CA ALA A 199 11.91 -29.27 -20.25
C ALA A 199 12.40 -29.94 -21.53
N ALA A 200 12.06 -29.40 -22.71
CA ALA A 200 12.59 -29.90 -23.98
C ALA A 200 14.09 -29.62 -24.13
N LEU A 201 14.56 -28.44 -23.73
CA LEU A 201 15.99 -28.11 -23.72
C LEU A 201 16.76 -29.08 -22.82
N ASP A 202 16.27 -29.38 -21.63
CA ASP A 202 16.92 -30.31 -20.70
C ASP A 202 16.98 -31.76 -21.23
N GLY A 203 16.13 -32.11 -22.19
CA GLY A 203 16.14 -33.40 -22.87
C GLY A 203 17.18 -33.54 -23.99
N PHE A 204 17.88 -32.46 -24.37
CA PHE A 204 18.88 -32.50 -25.44
C PHE A 204 20.28 -32.84 -24.92
N ALA A 205 21.08 -33.50 -25.77
CA ALA A 205 22.50 -33.66 -25.54
C ALA A 205 23.24 -32.40 -26.04
N PHE A 206 23.91 -31.70 -25.12
CA PHE A 206 24.71 -30.52 -25.44
C PHE A 206 26.20 -30.84 -25.41
N ASP A 207 26.96 -30.09 -26.20
CA ASP A 207 28.41 -30.06 -26.10
C ASP A 207 28.83 -29.35 -24.79
N PRO A 208 29.56 -30.03 -23.88
CA PRO A 208 29.97 -29.48 -22.60
C PRO A 208 30.88 -28.25 -22.70
N GLU A 209 31.61 -28.09 -23.81
CA GLU A 209 32.61 -27.01 -23.94
C GLU A 209 32.00 -25.66 -24.37
N ASN A 210 30.73 -25.64 -24.77
CA ASN A 210 30.15 -24.52 -25.51
C ASN A 210 28.98 -23.79 -24.82
N ASP A 211 28.62 -24.18 -23.59
CA ASP A 211 27.53 -23.60 -22.78
C ASP A 211 26.22 -23.37 -23.58
N VAL A 212 25.93 -24.28 -24.52
CA VAL A 212 24.87 -24.09 -25.52
C VAL A 212 23.49 -23.95 -24.88
N ARG A 213 23.23 -24.74 -23.82
CA ARG A 213 21.97 -24.66 -23.05
C ARG A 213 21.78 -23.29 -22.41
N GLU A 214 22.80 -22.76 -21.74
CA GLU A 214 22.73 -21.46 -21.06
C GLU A 214 22.57 -20.32 -22.08
N LYS A 215 23.26 -20.40 -23.21
CA LYS A 215 23.08 -19.46 -24.32
C LYS A 215 21.66 -19.53 -24.90
N ALA A 216 21.08 -20.72 -25.05
CA ALA A 216 19.70 -20.89 -25.49
C ALA A 216 18.69 -20.28 -24.50
N ALA A 217 18.88 -20.53 -23.20
CA ALA A 217 18.09 -19.92 -22.12
C ALA A 217 18.18 -18.39 -22.13
N THR A 218 19.39 -17.86 -22.28
CA THR A 218 19.64 -16.41 -22.38
C THR A 218 18.91 -15.82 -23.59
N LYS A 219 19.00 -16.46 -24.75
CA LYS A 219 18.30 -16.01 -25.98
C LYS A 219 16.78 -16.05 -25.84
N TYR A 220 16.25 -17.03 -25.13
CA TYR A 220 14.82 -17.11 -24.82
C TYR A 220 14.35 -15.90 -23.98
N TYR A 221 15.07 -15.58 -22.90
CA TYR A 221 14.73 -14.42 -22.06
C TYR A 221 14.99 -13.08 -22.76
N GLU A 222 16.00 -12.98 -23.63
CA GLU A 222 16.21 -11.82 -24.48
C GLU A 222 15.02 -11.58 -25.42
N LEU A 223 14.50 -12.64 -26.05
CA LEU A 223 13.32 -12.57 -26.91
C LEU A 223 12.08 -12.13 -26.13
N LEU A 224 11.81 -12.74 -24.97
CA LEU A 224 10.70 -12.32 -24.10
C LEU A 224 10.81 -10.86 -23.69
N LYS A 225 12.02 -10.42 -23.31
CA LYS A 225 12.29 -9.02 -22.94
C LYS A 225 12.04 -8.07 -24.11
N GLN A 226 12.46 -8.44 -25.32
CA GLN A 226 12.23 -7.65 -26.51
C GLN A 226 10.74 -7.51 -26.81
N LEU A 227 10.00 -8.64 -26.87
CA LEU A 227 8.55 -8.64 -27.11
C LEU A 227 7.80 -7.79 -26.09
N ARG A 228 8.17 -7.91 -24.80
CA ARG A 228 7.62 -7.08 -23.73
C ARG A 228 7.87 -5.60 -23.99
N ASN A 229 9.11 -5.21 -24.27
CA ASN A 229 9.47 -3.81 -24.47
C ASN A 229 8.78 -3.21 -25.71
N ASP A 230 8.72 -3.96 -26.81
CA ASP A 230 8.08 -3.52 -28.05
C ASP A 230 6.57 -3.34 -27.84
N PHE A 231 5.92 -4.26 -27.11
CA PHE A 231 4.52 -4.11 -26.73
C PHE A 231 4.29 -2.87 -25.84
N LEU A 232 5.07 -2.70 -24.77
CA LEU A 232 4.93 -1.54 -23.88
C LEU A 232 5.21 -0.21 -24.58
N ALA A 233 6.13 -0.18 -25.54
CA ALA A 233 6.40 1.01 -26.35
C ALA A 233 5.17 1.42 -27.17
N ARG A 234 4.38 0.47 -27.68
CA ARG A 234 3.15 0.76 -28.42
C ARG A 234 2.03 1.32 -27.55
N THR A 235 1.98 0.97 -26.27
CA THR A 235 0.95 1.45 -25.32
C THR A 235 1.37 2.73 -24.58
N THR A 236 2.63 3.13 -24.69
CA THR A 236 3.19 4.35 -24.06
C THR A 236 2.45 5.65 -24.44
N PRO A 237 2.02 5.88 -25.70
CA PRO A 237 1.27 7.09 -26.04
C PRO A 237 -0.05 7.21 -25.26
N GLU A 238 -0.76 6.10 -25.08
CA GLU A 238 -2.00 6.07 -24.29
C GLU A 238 -1.72 6.38 -22.82
N LEU A 239 -0.67 5.78 -22.26
CA LEU A 239 -0.22 6.07 -20.89
C LEU A 239 0.11 7.56 -20.70
N ASN A 240 0.85 8.18 -21.63
CA ASN A 240 1.22 9.58 -21.51
C ASN A 240 0.00 10.50 -21.44
N THR A 241 -1.04 10.21 -22.24
CA THR A 241 -2.31 10.94 -22.17
C THR A 241 -2.99 10.75 -20.83
N LEU A 242 -3.06 9.50 -20.32
CA LEU A 242 -3.65 9.20 -19.02
C LEU A 242 -2.91 9.89 -17.86
N ILE A 243 -1.58 9.93 -17.89
CA ILE A 243 -0.76 10.62 -16.89
C ILE A 243 -1.05 12.13 -16.91
N SER A 244 -1.20 12.73 -18.10
CA SER A 244 -1.59 14.14 -18.22
C SER A 244 -2.93 14.39 -17.54
N TYR A 245 -3.92 13.53 -17.81
CA TYR A 245 -5.24 13.63 -17.18
C TYR A 245 -5.18 13.46 -15.67
N LEU A 246 -4.48 12.43 -15.19
CA LEU A 246 -4.35 12.19 -13.77
C LEU A 246 -3.73 13.39 -13.05
N ASN A 247 -2.65 13.95 -13.61
CA ASN A 247 -1.98 15.11 -13.02
C ASN A 247 -2.90 16.35 -12.99
N GLU A 248 -3.63 16.63 -14.07
CA GLU A 248 -4.57 17.75 -14.11
C GLU A 248 -5.76 17.57 -13.16
N VAL A 249 -6.31 16.35 -13.08
CA VAL A 249 -7.42 16.00 -12.20
C VAL A 249 -6.99 16.09 -10.73
N LEU A 250 -5.85 15.50 -10.37
CA LEU A 250 -5.31 15.60 -9.01
C LEU A 250 -4.96 17.04 -8.65
N SER A 251 -4.38 17.81 -9.58
CA SER A 251 -4.11 19.23 -9.37
C SER A 251 -5.40 20.00 -9.08
N THR A 252 -6.46 19.73 -9.84
CA THR A 252 -7.79 20.32 -9.64
C THR A 252 -8.37 19.91 -8.28
N PHE A 253 -8.26 18.63 -7.91
CA PHE A 253 -8.70 18.14 -6.61
C PHE A 253 -8.01 18.89 -5.48
N PHE A 254 -6.68 19.00 -5.50
CA PHE A 254 -5.92 19.61 -4.42
C PHE A 254 -6.00 21.14 -4.37
N THR A 255 -6.37 21.82 -5.45
CA THR A 255 -6.42 23.29 -5.51
C THR A 255 -7.82 23.88 -5.52
N ARG A 256 -8.85 23.09 -5.85
CA ARG A 256 -10.23 23.58 -5.98
C ARG A 256 -11.24 22.78 -5.18
N GLU A 257 -11.18 21.45 -5.25
CA GLU A 257 -12.19 20.59 -4.61
C GLU A 257 -11.93 20.41 -3.11
N LEU A 258 -10.70 20.06 -2.74
CA LEU A 258 -10.34 19.74 -1.37
C LEU A 258 -10.29 20.97 -0.44
N PRO A 259 -9.70 22.12 -0.83
CA PRO A 259 -9.55 23.28 0.07
C PRO A 259 -10.83 23.76 0.77
N PRO A 260 -11.98 23.96 0.08
CA PRO A 260 -13.22 24.37 0.76
C PRO A 260 -13.77 23.31 1.72
N ASN A 261 -13.35 22.05 1.58
CA ASN A 261 -13.84 20.92 2.34
C ASN A 261 -12.92 20.49 3.50
N LEU A 262 -11.79 21.18 3.71
CA LEU A 262 -10.80 20.81 4.74
C LEU A 262 -11.36 20.85 6.16
N PHE A 263 -12.24 21.81 6.46
CA PHE A 263 -12.90 21.88 7.77
C PHE A 263 -13.78 20.65 8.01
N PHE A 264 -14.59 20.25 7.02
CA PHE A 264 -15.45 19.07 7.12
C PHE A 264 -14.65 17.76 7.16
N LEU A 265 -13.56 17.68 6.40
CA LEU A 265 -12.63 16.56 6.50
C LEU A 265 -12.07 16.46 7.93
N SER A 266 -11.62 17.58 8.50
CA SER A 266 -11.07 17.62 9.85
C SER A 266 -12.10 17.23 10.91
N LEU A 267 -13.33 17.75 10.78
CA LEU A 267 -14.48 17.39 11.61
C LEU A 267 -14.74 15.88 11.62
N ASP A 268 -14.84 15.29 10.43
CA ASP A 268 -15.10 13.86 10.27
C ASP A 268 -13.99 13.02 10.91
N VAL A 269 -12.72 13.39 10.68
CA VAL A 269 -11.55 12.66 11.18
C VAL A 269 -11.46 12.72 12.70
N VAL A 270 -11.60 13.92 13.29
CA VAL A 270 -11.54 14.10 14.75
C VAL A 270 -12.63 13.30 15.44
N LYS A 271 -13.85 13.30 14.90
CA LYS A 271 -14.98 12.55 15.43
C LYS A 271 -14.81 11.04 15.25
N ALA A 272 -14.45 10.59 14.05
CA ALA A 272 -14.29 9.17 13.74
C ALA A 272 -13.15 8.52 14.53
N ALA A 273 -12.07 9.25 14.80
CA ALA A 273 -10.98 8.77 15.63
C ALA A 273 -11.21 8.97 17.15
N SER A 274 -12.30 9.64 17.53
CA SER A 274 -12.63 10.02 18.91
C SER A 274 -11.45 10.68 19.63
N LEU A 275 -10.76 11.60 18.95
CA LEU A 275 -9.49 12.16 19.45
C LEU A 275 -9.67 12.91 20.77
N ALA A 276 -10.84 13.52 20.98
CA ALA A 276 -11.13 14.24 22.21
C ALA A 276 -11.29 13.34 23.44
N ASP A 277 -11.62 12.06 23.22
CA ASP A 277 -11.85 11.08 24.30
C ASP A 277 -10.56 10.32 24.67
N ARG A 278 -9.52 10.36 23.82
CA ARG A 278 -8.33 9.51 23.95
C ARG A 278 -7.15 10.14 24.70
N GLY A 279 -7.33 11.33 25.28
CA GLY A 279 -6.30 12.05 26.03
C GLY A 279 -5.16 12.53 25.11
N THR A 280 -5.25 13.76 24.63
CA THR A 280 -4.20 14.39 23.83
C THR A 280 -3.05 14.86 24.71
N THR A 281 -1.80 14.59 24.32
CA THR A 281 -0.63 15.13 25.02
C THR A 281 -0.61 16.65 24.85
N GLY A 282 -0.81 17.41 25.92
CA GLY A 282 -0.84 18.87 25.83
C GLY A 282 -2.08 19.47 25.16
N GLY A 283 -3.22 18.77 25.17
CA GLY A 283 -4.54 19.31 24.81
C GLY A 283 -4.89 19.28 23.32
N TYR A 284 -3.95 19.54 22.41
CA TYR A 284 -4.23 19.62 20.96
C TYR A 284 -3.35 18.73 20.07
N LYS A 285 -2.38 17.99 20.63
CA LYS A 285 -1.48 17.14 19.85
C LYS A 285 -1.93 15.68 19.83
N ILE A 286 -1.66 15.01 18.70
CA ILE A 286 -1.92 13.58 18.53
C ILE A 286 -0.69 12.80 18.96
N SER A 287 -0.82 12.01 20.02
CA SER A 287 0.27 11.16 20.53
C SER A 287 0.52 9.94 19.62
N ALA A 288 1.70 9.34 19.77
CA ALA A 288 2.04 8.07 19.13
C ALA A 288 1.02 6.94 19.35
N THR A 289 0.39 6.88 20.53
CA THR A 289 -0.64 5.86 20.84
C THR A 289 -1.96 6.10 20.10
N THR A 290 -2.27 7.35 19.79
CA THR A 290 -3.53 7.75 19.13
C THR A 290 -3.37 7.84 17.61
N PHE A 291 -2.13 7.97 17.13
CA PHE A 291 -1.81 8.11 15.72
C PHE A 291 -2.36 7.00 14.81
N PRO A 292 -2.30 5.69 15.15
CA PRO A 292 -2.87 4.65 14.28
C PRO A 292 -4.37 4.84 14.01
N VAL A 293 -5.13 5.24 15.02
CA VAL A 293 -6.58 5.48 14.89
C VAL A 293 -6.84 6.74 14.09
N PHE A 294 -6.06 7.80 14.32
CA PHE A 294 -6.11 9.02 13.51
C PHE A 294 -5.81 8.73 12.04
N ARG A 295 -4.75 7.98 11.75
CA ARG A 295 -4.31 7.58 10.40
C ARG A 295 -5.45 6.90 9.64
N VAL A 296 -6.02 5.85 10.23
CA VAL A 296 -7.12 5.09 9.61
C VAL A 296 -8.35 5.98 9.34
N ALA A 297 -8.69 6.87 10.28
CA ALA A 297 -9.78 7.82 10.08
C ALA A 297 -9.47 8.82 8.97
N PHE A 298 -8.27 9.39 8.97
CA PHE A 298 -7.81 10.36 7.99
C PHE A 298 -7.83 9.77 6.58
N GLU A 299 -7.17 8.64 6.36
CA GLU A 299 -7.08 7.98 5.05
C GLU A 299 -8.47 7.59 4.54
N ARG A 300 -9.34 7.07 5.41
CA ARG A 300 -10.72 6.73 5.03
C ARG A 300 -11.51 7.95 4.55
N HIS A 301 -11.50 9.04 5.31
CA HIS A 301 -12.27 10.23 4.97
C HIS A 301 -11.65 11.03 3.82
N PHE A 302 -10.33 10.93 3.63
CA PHE A 302 -9.62 11.45 2.48
C PHE A 302 -10.00 10.67 1.21
N MET A 303 -9.92 9.34 1.24
CA MET A 303 -10.26 8.45 0.12
C MET A 303 -11.72 8.58 -0.33
N ARG A 304 -12.65 8.70 0.62
CA ARG A 304 -14.08 8.93 0.32
C ARG A 304 -14.35 10.24 -0.42
N ARG A 305 -13.43 11.21 -0.37
CA ARG A 305 -13.52 12.46 -1.14
C ARG A 305 -12.72 12.39 -2.44
N LEU A 306 -11.51 11.82 -2.37
CA LEU A 306 -10.60 11.69 -3.51
C LEU A 306 -11.21 10.82 -4.62
N VAL A 307 -11.63 9.59 -4.29
CA VAL A 307 -12.02 8.59 -5.28
C VAL A 307 -13.21 9.04 -6.13
N PRO A 308 -14.34 9.50 -5.56
CA PRO A 308 -15.50 9.87 -6.38
C PRO A 308 -15.22 11.03 -7.33
N PHE A 309 -14.37 11.97 -6.93
CA PHE A 309 -13.98 13.11 -7.76
C PHE A 309 -13.01 12.68 -8.87
N VAL A 310 -11.92 12.01 -8.50
CA VAL A 310 -10.85 11.65 -9.44
C VAL A 310 -11.36 10.66 -10.48
N GLU A 311 -12.12 9.65 -10.07
CA GLU A 311 -12.70 8.66 -10.99
C GLU A 311 -13.67 9.32 -11.98
N GLU A 312 -14.58 10.18 -11.51
CA GLU A 312 -15.55 10.84 -12.40
C GLU A 312 -14.85 11.71 -13.43
N GLU A 313 -13.90 12.54 -12.99
CA GLU A 313 -13.20 13.46 -13.88
C GLU A 313 -12.31 12.71 -14.89
N MET A 314 -11.63 11.65 -14.44
CA MET A 314 -10.83 10.80 -15.33
C MET A 314 -11.70 10.09 -16.37
N LEU A 315 -12.80 9.47 -15.94
CA LEU A 315 -13.73 8.82 -16.87
C LEU A 315 -14.40 9.82 -17.79
N SER A 316 -14.77 11.01 -17.30
CA SER A 316 -15.34 12.08 -18.12
C SER A 316 -14.42 12.45 -19.27
N ARG A 317 -13.13 12.67 -18.98
CA ARG A 317 -12.11 13.00 -20.00
C ARG A 317 -11.93 11.87 -21.01
N VAL A 318 -11.89 10.62 -20.55
CA VAL A 318 -11.77 9.47 -21.44
C VAL A 318 -13.02 9.26 -22.30
N ARG A 319 -14.22 9.48 -21.77
CA ARG A 319 -15.49 9.42 -22.53
C ARG A 319 -15.53 10.46 -23.65
N LEU A 320 -15.10 11.69 -23.36
CA LEU A 320 -15.03 12.77 -24.34
C LEU A 320 -14.08 12.44 -25.51
N GLN A 321 -13.12 11.54 -25.29
CA GLN A 321 -12.18 11.05 -26.30
C GLN A 321 -12.35 9.55 -26.56
N SER A 322 -13.58 9.04 -26.47
CA SER A 322 -13.91 7.60 -26.54
C SER A 322 -13.37 6.86 -27.77
N SER A 323 -13.05 7.55 -28.88
CA SER A 323 -12.41 6.93 -30.05
C SER A 323 -10.91 6.62 -29.86
N GLN A 324 -10.27 7.17 -28.83
CA GLN A 324 -8.83 7.05 -28.58
C GLN A 324 -8.48 5.98 -27.53
N PHE A 325 -9.42 5.59 -26.67
CA PHE A 325 -9.16 4.74 -25.52
C PHE A 325 -9.81 3.36 -25.64
N ARG A 326 -9.10 2.35 -25.16
CA ARG A 326 -9.59 0.97 -25.14
C ARG A 326 -10.58 0.76 -23.98
N SER A 327 -11.48 -0.21 -24.12
CA SER A 327 -12.39 -0.59 -23.03
C SER A 327 -11.65 -1.06 -21.78
N GLU A 328 -10.50 -1.71 -21.96
CA GLU A 328 -9.59 -2.10 -20.89
C GLU A 328 -9.02 -0.89 -20.16
N THR A 329 -8.70 0.19 -20.90
CA THR A 329 -8.19 1.43 -20.33
C THR A 329 -9.26 2.17 -19.53
N ILE A 330 -10.51 2.16 -20.00
CA ILE A 330 -11.65 2.72 -19.25
C ILE A 330 -11.78 2.01 -17.89
N ARG A 331 -11.63 0.68 -17.88
CA ARG A 331 -11.69 -0.11 -16.65
C ARG A 331 -10.48 0.09 -15.76
N PHE A 332 -9.30 0.25 -16.35
CA PHE A 332 -8.05 0.53 -15.63
C PHE A 332 -8.15 1.80 -14.77
N ILE A 333 -8.84 2.84 -15.24
CA ILE A 333 -9.01 4.09 -14.46
C ILE A 333 -9.75 3.87 -13.13
N ALA A 334 -10.59 2.83 -13.06
CA ALA A 334 -11.28 2.42 -11.86
C ALA A 334 -10.54 1.31 -11.09
N ASP A 335 -9.26 1.08 -11.34
CA ASP A 335 -8.45 0.13 -10.58
C ASP A 335 -8.21 0.70 -9.16
N PRO A 336 -8.64 0.01 -8.08
CA PRO A 336 -8.46 0.46 -6.70
C PRO A 336 -6.98 0.67 -6.32
N VAL A 337 -6.04 -0.04 -6.96
CA VAL A 337 -4.60 0.11 -6.72
C VAL A 337 -4.16 1.54 -7.01
N ILE A 338 -4.68 2.18 -8.06
CA ILE A 338 -4.32 3.57 -8.40
C ILE A 338 -4.60 4.50 -7.23
N PHE A 339 -5.77 4.37 -6.61
CA PHE A 339 -6.18 5.24 -5.52
C PHE A 339 -5.44 4.90 -4.22
N SER A 340 -5.10 3.63 -4.00
CA SER A 340 -4.23 3.21 -2.89
C SER A 340 -2.86 3.90 -2.99
N GLU A 341 -2.23 3.85 -4.17
CA GLU A 341 -0.93 4.47 -4.41
C GLU A 341 -0.97 6.01 -4.26
N VAL A 342 -2.04 6.66 -4.73
CA VAL A 342 -2.23 8.10 -4.51
C VAL A 342 -2.38 8.41 -3.02
N CYS A 343 -3.18 7.62 -2.31
CA CYS A 343 -3.43 7.80 -0.89
C CYS A 343 -2.13 7.70 -0.08
N GLU A 344 -1.33 6.64 -0.30
CA GLU A 344 -0.05 6.45 0.35
C GLU A 344 0.85 7.67 0.17
N VAL A 345 1.12 8.04 -1.09
CA VAL A 345 2.08 9.09 -1.42
C VAL A 345 1.67 10.44 -0.83
N VAL A 346 0.38 10.76 -0.86
CA VAL A 346 -0.15 12.04 -0.36
C VAL A 346 -0.25 12.05 1.16
N CYS A 347 -0.77 10.98 1.77
CA CYS A 347 -0.92 10.91 3.23
C CYS A 347 0.43 10.89 3.94
N ASP A 348 1.44 10.19 3.40
CA ASP A 348 2.80 10.24 3.95
C ASP A 348 3.35 11.67 3.98
N ALA A 349 3.12 12.44 2.91
CA ALA A 349 3.53 13.83 2.85
C ALA A 349 2.77 14.72 3.85
N VAL A 350 1.48 14.43 4.07
CA VAL A 350 0.67 15.12 5.09
C VAL A 350 1.18 14.79 6.50
N TYR A 351 1.43 13.52 6.81
CA TYR A 351 1.93 13.12 8.13
C TYR A 351 3.31 13.70 8.42
N ASP A 352 4.19 13.74 7.42
CA ASP A 352 5.49 14.40 7.54
C ASP A 352 5.35 15.87 7.93
N MET A 353 4.42 16.59 7.30
CA MET A 353 4.16 17.99 7.61
C MET A 353 3.57 18.15 9.01
N LEU A 354 2.55 17.36 9.35
CA LEU A 354 1.91 17.42 10.67
C LEU A 354 2.88 17.06 11.81
N TYR A 355 3.83 16.15 11.56
CA TYR A 355 4.93 15.84 12.46
C TYR A 355 5.90 17.03 12.60
N ASN A 356 6.35 17.60 11.48
CA ASN A 356 7.29 18.73 11.49
C ASN A 356 6.70 20.00 12.15
N ASP A 357 5.40 20.23 11.98
CA ASP A 357 4.67 21.35 12.61
C ASP A 357 4.29 21.05 14.08
N GLY A 358 4.64 19.87 14.60
CA GLY A 358 4.44 19.47 16.00
C GLY A 358 2.99 19.15 16.38
N PHE A 359 2.13 18.91 15.37
CA PHE A 359 0.76 18.45 15.55
C PHE A 359 0.71 16.95 15.88
N LEU A 360 1.59 16.16 15.25
CA LEU A 360 1.83 14.76 15.63
C LEU A 360 3.04 14.70 16.57
N ASP A 361 2.81 14.21 17.79
CA ASP A 361 3.83 13.96 18.80
C ASP A 361 4.30 12.50 18.71
N LEU A 362 5.12 12.25 17.69
CA LEU A 362 5.65 10.92 17.35
C LEU A 362 7.14 10.82 17.71
N PRO A 363 7.66 9.62 17.99
CA PRO A 363 9.10 9.44 18.18
C PRO A 363 9.86 9.62 16.85
N SER A 364 11.17 9.87 16.89
CA SER A 364 11.98 10.14 15.69
C SER A 364 12.01 9.00 14.67
N ASP A 365 11.73 7.77 15.10
CA ASP A 365 11.68 6.53 14.32
C ASP A 365 10.23 6.14 13.94
N TRP A 366 9.26 7.06 14.03
CA TRP A 366 7.84 6.75 13.82
C TRP A 366 7.50 6.11 12.47
N ARG A 367 8.23 6.46 11.41
CA ARG A 367 8.06 5.81 10.10
C ARG A 367 8.48 4.35 10.13
N ALA A 368 9.60 4.05 10.80
CA ALA A 368 10.04 2.67 10.97
C ALA A 368 9.04 1.87 11.82
N ARG A 369 8.43 2.50 12.83
CA ARG A 369 7.38 1.87 13.66
C ARG A 369 6.07 1.64 12.93
N LEU A 370 5.69 2.53 12.01
CA LEU A 370 4.55 2.30 11.13
C LEU A 370 4.77 1.07 10.25
N SER A 371 5.96 0.97 9.69
CA SER A 371 6.42 -0.20 8.96
C SER A 371 6.72 -1.39 9.86
N ALA A 372 6.53 -1.33 11.19
CA ALA A 372 6.73 -2.45 12.13
C ALA A 372 5.42 -2.96 12.76
N GLY A 373 4.30 -2.30 12.48
CA GLY A 373 2.99 -2.61 13.06
C GLY A 373 3.01 -2.27 14.53
N GLY A 374 2.78 -0.99 14.82
CA GLY A 374 2.81 -0.42 16.16
C GLY A 374 1.87 -1.06 17.16
#